data_AF-A0AAD7Z5F0-F1
#
_entry.id   AF-A0AAD7Z5F0-F1
#
_cell.length_a   1.000
_cell.length_b   1.000
_cell.length_c   1.000
_cell.angle_alpha   90.00
_cell.angle_beta   90.00
_cell.angle_gamma   90.00
#
_symmetry.space_group_name_H-M   'P 1'
#
loop_
_entity.id
_entity.type
_entity.pdbx_description
1 polymer ?
#
loop_
_entity_poly.entity_id
_entity_poly.type
_entity_poly.pdbx_seq_one_letter_code
_entity_poly.pdbx_strand_id
1 'polypeptide(L)'
;KFDGRRYAGIFAPIAPSLLIRDPELIKEILVKNFASFHDNTFELDINADPMFGRNPFVLRGESWKVSRSRLMPAFTASKLKTMFPLIPDVCRELKDLLNKNDCSGEFEAKELCSRFTTDVVTTCAYGINGNSIKNPDSEFRQAGREIIDQGTFNSFKVFIAFLMPSIARIFKFRFISKRVEEFFITMVNEVMTYRKEKNVTRNDYIQHLINIKNKAESNDASDPDKY
;
A
#
# COMPACT_ATOMS: atom_id res chain seq x y z
N LYS A 1 -28.97 -19.67 -1.26
CA LYS A 1 -28.41 -20.81 -2.07
C LYS A 1 -27.43 -21.68 -1.28
N PHE A 2 -26.73 -21.14 -0.26
CA PHE A 2 -25.81 -21.94 0.56
C PHE A 2 -26.22 -21.96 2.04
N ASP A 3 -27.41 -21.47 2.40
CA ASP A 3 -27.82 -21.25 3.79
C ASP A 3 -27.72 -22.52 4.63
N GLY A 4 -27.21 -22.36 5.85
CA GLY A 4 -26.89 -23.47 6.76
C GLY A 4 -25.63 -24.29 6.43
N ARG A 5 -24.96 -24.07 5.28
CA ARG A 5 -23.72 -24.80 4.93
C ARG A 5 -22.46 -24.08 5.41
N ARG A 6 -21.54 -24.85 6.01
CA ARG A 6 -20.24 -24.40 6.53
C ARG A 6 -19.27 -23.93 5.42
N TYR A 7 -19.37 -24.52 4.23
CA TYR A 7 -18.60 -24.15 3.05
C TYR A 7 -19.35 -24.53 1.76
N ALA A 8 -18.90 -23.99 0.63
CA ALA A 8 -19.45 -24.29 -0.70
C ALA A 8 -18.35 -24.27 -1.77
N GLY A 9 -18.42 -25.19 -2.73
CA GLY A 9 -17.62 -25.10 -3.96
C GLY A 9 -18.18 -24.03 -4.89
N ILE A 10 -17.31 -23.19 -5.42
CA ILE A 10 -17.61 -22.16 -6.41
C ILE A 10 -16.54 -22.18 -7.50
N PHE A 11 -16.79 -21.46 -8.60
CA PHE A 11 -15.74 -21.13 -9.57
C PHE A 11 -15.39 -19.65 -9.41
N ALA A 12 -14.12 -19.36 -9.16
CA ALA A 12 -13.61 -17.99 -9.08
C ALA A 12 -12.53 -17.79 -10.15
N PRO A 13 -12.82 -16.99 -11.17
CA PRO A 13 -13.96 -17.10 -12.07
C PRO A 13 -13.85 -18.32 -13.01
N ILE A 14 -12.64 -18.85 -13.22
CA ILE A 14 -12.40 -20.08 -14.00
C ILE A 14 -11.76 -21.21 -13.18
N ALA A 15 -11.29 -20.92 -11.97
CA ALA A 15 -10.67 -21.92 -11.10
C ALA A 15 -11.66 -22.48 -10.07
N PRO A 16 -11.72 -23.81 -9.85
CA PRO A 16 -12.48 -24.39 -8.75
C PRO A 16 -11.94 -23.82 -7.42
N SER A 17 -12.85 -23.29 -6.61
CA SER A 17 -12.53 -22.56 -5.38
C SER A 17 -13.48 -22.96 -4.27
N LEU A 18 -13.01 -22.86 -3.03
CA LEU A 18 -13.79 -23.20 -1.84
C LEU A 18 -14.19 -21.93 -1.09
N LEU A 19 -15.48 -21.63 -1.05
CA LEU A 19 -16.05 -20.55 -0.25
C LEU A 19 -16.26 -21.04 1.19
N ILE A 20 -15.41 -20.59 2.10
CA ILE A 20 -15.51 -20.89 3.53
C ILE A 20 -16.45 -19.88 4.20
N ARG A 21 -17.38 -20.36 5.03
CA ARG A 21 -18.39 -19.52 5.71
C ARG A 21 -18.44 -19.74 7.21
N ASP A 22 -17.87 -20.85 7.68
CA ASP A 22 -17.84 -21.22 9.08
C ASP A 22 -16.63 -20.59 9.80
N PRO A 23 -16.83 -19.85 10.92
CA PRO A 23 -15.75 -19.20 11.63
C PRO A 23 -14.66 -20.14 12.15
N GLU A 24 -15.00 -21.37 12.53
CA GLU A 24 -13.99 -22.33 12.98
C GLU A 24 -13.11 -22.80 11.83
N LEU A 25 -13.70 -23.05 10.65
CA LEU A 25 -12.92 -23.36 9.44
C LEU A 25 -12.06 -22.18 9.00
N ILE A 26 -12.57 -20.95 9.09
CA ILE A 26 -11.79 -19.73 8.80
C ILE A 26 -10.57 -19.66 9.74
N LYS A 27 -10.75 -19.92 11.03
CA LYS A 27 -9.65 -19.98 12.01
C LYS A 27 -8.65 -21.10 11.72
N GLU A 28 -9.15 -22.27 11.29
CA GLU A 28 -8.32 -23.40 10.90
C GLU A 28 -7.38 -23.04 9.74
N ILE A 29 -7.87 -22.29 8.74
CA ILE A 29 -7.13 -21.91 7.54
C ILE A 29 -6.23 -20.69 7.79
N LEU A 30 -6.78 -19.60 8.33
CA LEU A 30 -6.08 -18.32 8.43
C LEU A 30 -5.15 -18.20 9.64
N VAL A 31 -5.30 -19.09 10.64
CA VAL A 31 -4.49 -19.04 11.88
C VAL A 31 -3.72 -20.33 12.09
N LYS A 32 -4.42 -21.45 12.28
CA LYS A 32 -3.75 -22.70 12.70
C LYS A 32 -2.87 -23.29 11.59
N ASN A 33 -3.37 -23.32 10.35
CA ASN A 33 -2.67 -23.89 9.20
C ASN A 33 -2.23 -22.82 8.20
N PHE A 34 -2.01 -21.58 8.66
CA PHE A 34 -1.65 -20.46 7.79
C PHE A 34 -0.42 -20.76 6.91
N ALA A 35 0.55 -21.52 7.42
CA ALA A 35 1.74 -21.93 6.66
C ALA A 35 1.40 -22.69 5.37
N SER A 36 0.24 -23.35 5.28
CA SER A 36 -0.24 -24.03 4.07
C SER A 36 -1.12 -23.15 3.17
N PHE A 37 -1.62 -22.01 3.65
CA PHE A 37 -2.64 -21.18 2.98
C PHE A 37 -2.26 -19.69 2.88
N HIS A 38 -0.97 -19.36 2.92
CA HIS A 38 -0.49 -17.98 3.03
C HIS A 38 -0.42 -17.22 1.70
N ASP A 39 -0.52 -17.93 0.56
CA ASP A 39 -0.41 -17.33 -0.76
C ASP A 39 -1.74 -16.73 -1.24
N ASN A 40 -1.68 -15.49 -1.73
CA ASN A 40 -2.83 -14.85 -2.37
C ASN A 40 -3.01 -15.32 -3.82
N THR A 41 -4.25 -15.28 -4.30
CA THR A 41 -4.62 -15.72 -5.66
C THR A 41 -4.09 -14.80 -6.75
N PHE A 42 -3.99 -13.50 -6.50
CA PHE A 42 -3.50 -12.54 -7.48
C PHE A 42 -1.97 -12.48 -7.48
N GLU A 43 -1.37 -12.62 -8.66
CA GLU A 43 0.06 -12.55 -8.90
C GLU A 43 0.33 -11.56 -10.04
N LEU A 44 1.45 -10.86 -9.95
CA LEU A 44 1.87 -9.86 -10.92
C LEU A 44 3.34 -10.08 -11.28
N ASP A 45 3.70 -9.88 -12.54
CA ASP A 45 5.10 -9.92 -12.96
C ASP A 45 5.84 -8.67 -12.46
N ILE A 46 6.81 -8.88 -11.58
CA ILE A 46 7.67 -7.83 -11.00
C ILE A 46 8.42 -7.04 -12.08
N ASN A 47 8.73 -7.66 -13.22
CA ASN A 47 9.43 -6.97 -14.31
C ASN A 47 8.48 -6.09 -15.11
N ALA A 48 7.19 -6.43 -15.17
CA ALA A 48 6.18 -5.61 -15.81
C ALA A 48 5.84 -4.40 -14.95
N ASP A 49 5.66 -4.60 -13.64
CA ASP A 49 5.30 -3.57 -12.66
C ASP A 49 6.14 -3.73 -11.38
N PRO A 50 7.33 -3.09 -11.37
CA PRO A 50 8.28 -3.17 -10.27
C PRO A 50 7.75 -2.67 -8.93
N MET A 51 6.86 -1.68 -8.95
CA MET A 51 6.31 -1.05 -7.75
C MET A 51 5.26 -1.95 -7.10
N PHE A 52 4.27 -2.44 -7.87
CA PHE A 52 3.21 -3.29 -7.31
C PHE A 52 3.65 -4.74 -7.14
N GLY A 53 4.51 -5.26 -8.03
CA GLY A 53 4.99 -6.64 -7.96
C GLY A 53 5.76 -6.98 -6.68
N ARG A 54 6.31 -5.98 -5.98
CA ARG A 54 6.97 -6.14 -4.68
C ARG A 54 6.03 -5.98 -3.47
N ASN A 55 4.76 -5.73 -3.71
CA ASN A 55 3.77 -5.55 -2.66
C ASN A 55 3.48 -6.90 -1.96
N PRO A 56 3.46 -6.98 -0.62
CA PRO A 56 3.10 -8.20 0.11
C PRO A 56 1.72 -8.80 -0.23
N PHE A 57 0.82 -8.07 -0.87
CA PHE A 57 -0.45 -8.62 -1.33
C PHE A 57 -0.33 -9.50 -2.58
N VAL A 58 0.76 -9.39 -3.36
CA VAL A 58 0.96 -10.17 -4.60
C VAL A 58 2.18 -11.08 -4.56
N LEU A 59 3.07 -10.88 -3.58
CA LEU A 59 4.19 -11.79 -3.33
C LEU A 59 3.70 -13.12 -2.74
N ARG A 60 4.48 -14.18 -2.97
CA ARG A 60 4.23 -15.54 -2.48
C ARG A 60 5.45 -16.15 -1.79
N GLY A 61 5.20 -17.15 -0.96
CA GLY A 61 6.25 -17.96 -0.33
C GLY A 61 7.29 -17.12 0.42
N GLU A 62 8.57 -17.42 0.17
CA GLU A 62 9.67 -16.80 0.92
C GLU A 62 9.82 -15.29 0.62
N SER A 63 9.58 -14.88 -0.63
CA SER A 63 9.63 -13.46 -1.02
C SER A 63 8.62 -12.62 -0.22
N TRP A 64 7.42 -13.17 0.00
CA TRP A 64 6.40 -12.57 0.84
C TRP A 64 6.84 -12.49 2.30
N LYS A 65 7.39 -13.56 2.87
CA LYS A 65 7.87 -13.58 4.26
C LYS A 65 8.94 -12.52 4.50
N VAL A 66 9.91 -12.42 3.60
CA VAL A 66 11.00 -11.42 3.67
C VAL A 66 10.46 -10.00 3.54
N SER A 67 9.56 -9.74 2.59
CA SER A 67 8.96 -8.41 2.42
C SER A 67 8.14 -8.01 3.66
N ARG A 68 7.31 -8.93 4.18
CA ARG A 68 6.50 -8.71 5.38
C ARG A 68 7.36 -8.48 6.62
N SER A 69 8.43 -9.26 6.83
CA SER A 69 9.30 -9.10 8.01
C SER A 69 10.02 -7.75 8.03
N ARG A 70 10.32 -7.17 6.87
CA ARG A 70 10.87 -5.81 6.73
C ARG A 70 9.83 -4.72 6.98
N LEU A 71 8.58 -4.95 6.56
CA LEU A 71 7.50 -3.96 6.63
C LEU A 71 6.89 -3.83 8.03
N MET A 72 6.58 -4.96 8.67
CA MET A 72 5.79 -5.02 9.92
C MET A 72 6.38 -4.25 11.11
N PRO A 73 7.72 -4.17 11.32
CA PRO A 73 8.28 -3.44 12.46
C PRO A 73 7.88 -1.95 12.52
N ALA A 74 7.57 -1.35 11.38
CA ALA A 74 7.15 0.04 11.28
C ALA A 74 5.71 0.29 11.77
N PHE A 75 4.89 -0.76 11.79
CA PHE A 75 3.45 -0.70 12.11
C PHE A 75 3.14 -1.18 13.53
N THR A 76 4.15 -1.26 14.41
CA THR A 76 3.92 -1.52 15.83
C THR A 76 3.22 -0.34 16.49
N ALA A 77 2.43 -0.59 17.55
CA ALA A 77 1.73 0.48 18.28
C ALA A 77 2.67 1.59 18.77
N SER A 78 3.89 1.22 19.21
CA SER A 78 4.93 2.18 19.61
C SER A 78 5.34 3.08 18.44
N LYS A 79 5.62 2.50 17.26
CA LYS A 79 5.98 3.29 16.06
C LYS A 79 4.83 4.16 15.56
N LEU A 80 3.60 3.63 15.54
CA LEU A 80 2.41 4.43 15.20
C LEU A 80 2.23 5.61 16.16
N LYS A 81 2.46 5.40 17.47
CA LYS A 81 2.40 6.47 18.47
C LYS A 81 3.43 7.57 18.22
N THR A 82 4.60 7.26 17.65
CA THR A 82 5.59 8.30 17.28
C THR A 82 5.17 9.16 16.11
N MET A 83 4.31 8.65 15.21
CA MET A 83 3.76 9.39 14.07
C MET A 83 2.48 10.17 14.43
N PHE A 84 1.78 9.77 15.49
CA PHE A 84 0.53 10.41 15.92
C PHE A 84 0.60 11.94 16.07
N PRO A 85 1.69 12.54 16.61
CA PRO A 85 1.82 14.00 16.71
C PRO A 85 1.84 14.75 15.37
N LEU A 86 1.99 14.04 14.24
CA LEU A 86 1.96 14.64 12.90
C LEU A 86 0.53 14.85 12.36
N ILE A 87 -0.45 14.11 12.90
CA ILE A 87 -1.84 14.11 12.43
C ILE A 87 -2.64 15.36 12.84
N PRO A 88 -2.46 15.95 14.05
CA PRO A 88 -3.19 17.14 14.46
C PRO A 88 -3.11 18.31 13.49
N ASP A 89 -2.00 18.47 12.79
CA ASP A 89 -1.80 19.54 11.80
C ASP A 89 -2.75 19.35 10.62
N VAL A 90 -2.86 18.12 10.12
CA VAL A 90 -3.80 17.73 9.06
C VAL A 90 -5.26 17.91 9.51
N CYS A 91 -5.57 17.56 10.77
CA CYS A 91 -6.89 17.79 11.35
C CYS A 91 -7.26 19.28 11.42
N ARG A 92 -6.28 20.14 11.75
CA ARG A 92 -6.48 21.60 11.76
C ARG A 92 -6.79 22.12 10.36
N GLU A 93 -6.05 21.66 9.34
CA GLU A 93 -6.33 22.04 7.95
C GLU A 93 -7.74 21.62 7.49
N LEU A 94 -8.17 20.41 7.87
CA LEU A 94 -9.54 19.95 7.59
C LEU A 94 -10.59 20.81 8.28
N LYS A 95 -10.39 21.12 9.57
CA LYS A 95 -11.28 21.99 10.34
C LYS A 95 -11.38 23.38 9.71
N ASP A 96 -10.27 23.95 9.30
CA ASP A 96 -10.22 25.27 8.66
C ASP A 96 -10.97 25.27 7.33
N LEU A 97 -10.86 24.20 6.53
CA LEU A 97 -11.63 24.04 5.30
C LEU A 97 -13.14 24.00 5.58
N LEU A 98 -13.57 23.21 6.57
CA LEU A 98 -14.98 23.07 6.93
C LEU A 98 -15.58 24.38 7.45
N ASN A 99 -14.85 25.08 8.31
CA ASN A 99 -15.26 26.38 8.84
C ASN A 99 -15.39 27.45 7.75
N LYS A 100 -14.52 27.44 6.73
CA LYS A 100 -14.61 28.38 5.59
C LYS A 100 -15.85 28.18 4.73
N ASN A 101 -16.42 26.97 4.72
CA ASN A 101 -17.64 26.65 3.99
C ASN A 101 -18.89 26.77 4.90
N ASP A 102 -18.78 27.51 6.02
CA ASP A 102 -19.82 27.73 7.04
C ASP A 102 -20.47 26.46 7.62
N CYS A 103 -19.84 25.29 7.44
CA CYS A 103 -20.45 23.99 7.73
C CYS A 103 -21.87 23.80 7.14
N SER A 104 -22.29 24.66 6.20
CA SER A 104 -23.65 24.77 5.70
C SER A 104 -23.81 24.20 4.28
N GLY A 105 -22.70 23.83 3.65
CA GLY A 105 -22.68 23.18 2.34
C GLY A 105 -22.70 21.65 2.46
N GLU A 106 -23.44 21.00 1.56
CA GLU A 106 -23.26 19.58 1.29
C GLU A 106 -21.84 19.34 0.75
N PHE A 107 -21.19 18.27 1.22
CA PHE A 107 -19.89 17.85 0.70
C PHE A 107 -19.91 16.36 0.39
N GLU A 108 -19.16 15.98 -0.63
CA GLU A 108 -18.96 14.56 -0.96
C GLU A 108 -18.01 13.96 0.08
N ALA A 109 -18.56 13.17 0.99
CA ALA A 109 -17.85 12.64 2.15
C ALA A 109 -16.68 11.73 1.74
N LYS A 110 -16.82 10.93 0.68
CA LYS A 110 -15.74 10.04 0.22
C LYS A 110 -14.54 10.84 -0.28
N GLU A 111 -14.75 11.93 -1.02
CA GLU A 111 -13.71 12.82 -1.51
C GLU A 111 -13.03 13.54 -0.36
N LEU A 112 -13.79 14.07 0.60
CA LEU A 112 -13.23 14.73 1.78
C LEU A 112 -12.36 13.78 2.60
N CYS A 113 -12.87 12.57 2.89
CA CYS A 113 -12.11 11.53 3.60
C CYS A 113 -10.88 11.06 2.80
N SER A 114 -10.98 10.99 1.47
CA SER A 114 -9.84 10.63 0.60
C SER A 114 -8.75 11.68 0.68
N ARG A 115 -9.09 12.97 0.56
CA ARG A 115 -8.15 14.09 0.69
C ARG A 115 -7.48 14.13 2.06
N PHE A 116 -8.26 13.97 3.12
CA PHE A 116 -7.74 13.87 4.48
C PHE A 116 -6.77 12.68 4.64
N THR A 117 -7.16 11.50 4.16
CA THR A 117 -6.32 10.30 4.23
C THR A 117 -5.02 10.46 3.43
N THR A 118 -5.08 11.07 2.25
CA THR A 118 -3.89 11.39 1.45
C THR A 118 -2.94 12.30 2.23
N ASP A 119 -3.43 13.34 2.90
CA ASP A 119 -2.58 14.26 3.66
C ASP A 119 -2.02 13.63 4.94
N VAL A 120 -2.79 12.76 5.61
CA VAL A 120 -2.28 11.96 6.74
C VAL A 120 -1.16 11.02 6.26
N VAL A 121 -1.37 10.30 5.16
CA VAL A 121 -0.36 9.36 4.61
C VAL A 121 0.87 10.12 4.16
N THR A 122 0.73 11.23 3.43
CA THR A 122 1.90 11.99 2.96
C THR A 122 2.73 12.56 4.10
N THR A 123 2.05 13.05 5.15
CA THR A 123 2.70 13.57 6.35
C THR A 123 3.39 12.48 7.16
N CYS A 124 2.70 11.37 7.45
CA CYS A 124 3.23 10.29 8.30
C CYS A 124 4.20 9.35 7.56
N ALA A 125 3.99 9.12 6.26
CA ALA A 125 4.83 8.21 5.50
C ALA A 125 6.05 8.93 4.93
N TYR A 126 5.85 10.05 4.24
CA TYR A 126 6.89 10.72 3.47
C TYR A 126 7.46 11.97 4.15
N GLY A 127 6.80 12.46 5.20
CA GLY A 127 7.26 13.64 5.94
C GLY A 127 7.10 14.94 5.16
N ILE A 128 6.12 15.01 4.26
CA ILE A 128 5.82 16.15 3.39
C ILE A 128 4.34 16.51 3.47
N ASN A 129 3.99 17.75 3.14
CA ASN A 129 2.59 18.17 3.05
C ASN A 129 2.04 17.83 1.66
N GLY A 130 1.08 16.91 1.57
CA GLY A 130 0.42 16.53 0.32
C GLY A 130 -0.53 17.59 -0.25
N ASN A 131 -0.96 18.56 0.58
CA ASN A 131 -1.84 19.68 0.24
C ASN A 131 -3.17 19.27 -0.41
N SER A 132 -3.64 18.05 -0.20
CA SER A 132 -4.83 17.47 -0.82
C SER A 132 -6.12 18.02 -0.20
N ILE A 133 -6.08 18.40 1.10
CA ILE A 133 -7.21 19.05 1.77
C ILE A 133 -7.49 20.42 1.20
N LYS A 134 -6.49 21.17 0.73
CA LYS A 134 -6.72 22.50 0.12
C LYS A 134 -6.87 22.41 -1.39
N ASN A 135 -6.12 21.53 -2.03
CA ASN A 135 -6.13 21.32 -3.48
C ASN A 135 -6.59 19.89 -3.82
N PRO A 136 -7.85 19.69 -4.27
CA PRO A 136 -8.34 18.39 -4.74
C PRO A 136 -7.53 17.79 -5.89
N ASP A 137 -6.82 18.62 -6.66
CA ASP A 137 -5.99 18.22 -7.79
C ASP A 137 -4.50 18.16 -7.42
N SER A 138 -4.16 18.00 -6.14
CA SER A 138 -2.77 17.78 -5.73
C SER A 138 -2.20 16.52 -6.41
N GLU A 139 -0.91 16.52 -6.73
CA GLU A 139 -0.25 15.36 -7.37
C GLU A 139 -0.45 14.07 -6.56
N PHE A 140 -0.41 14.15 -5.23
CA PHE A 140 -0.69 13.01 -4.36
C PHE A 140 -2.14 12.52 -4.47
N ARG A 141 -3.11 13.43 -4.54
CA ARG A 141 -4.52 13.06 -4.68
C ARG A 141 -4.79 12.45 -6.05
N GLN A 142 -4.20 13.00 -7.10
CA GLN A 142 -4.28 12.48 -8.47
C GLN A 142 -3.63 11.09 -8.58
N ALA A 143 -2.41 10.91 -8.07
CA ALA A 143 -1.73 9.62 -8.04
C ALA A 143 -2.53 8.58 -7.24
N GLY A 144 -3.05 8.95 -6.07
CA GLY A 144 -3.92 8.09 -5.27
C GLY A 144 -5.24 7.74 -5.97
N ARG A 145 -5.83 8.69 -6.71
CA ARG A 145 -7.02 8.45 -7.53
C ARG A 145 -6.72 7.43 -8.61
N GLU A 146 -5.61 7.59 -9.32
CA GLU A 146 -5.23 6.68 -10.40
C GLU A 146 -4.97 5.26 -9.90
N ILE A 147 -4.46 5.07 -8.68
CA ILE A 147 -4.27 3.75 -8.08
C ILE A 147 -5.61 3.06 -7.79
N ILE A 148 -6.59 3.80 -7.27
CA ILE A 148 -7.89 3.27 -6.80
C ILE A 148 -8.89 3.16 -7.96
N ASP A 149 -8.93 4.17 -8.81
CA ASP A 149 -9.83 4.31 -9.95
C ASP A 149 -9.00 4.41 -11.23
N GLN A 150 -8.56 3.25 -11.70
CA GLN A 150 -7.71 3.13 -12.89
C GLN A 150 -8.49 3.34 -14.21
N GLY A 151 -9.80 3.58 -14.13
CA GLY A 151 -10.72 3.62 -15.27
C GLY A 151 -11.03 2.24 -15.84
N THR A 152 -12.12 2.16 -16.63
CA THR A 152 -12.69 0.89 -17.12
C THR A 152 -11.70 0.03 -17.89
N PHE A 153 -10.82 0.64 -18.70
CA PHE A 153 -9.85 -0.10 -19.51
C PHE A 153 -8.76 -0.78 -18.67
N ASN A 154 -8.22 -0.10 -17.66
CA ASN A 154 -7.22 -0.73 -16.78
C ASN A 154 -7.89 -1.73 -15.82
N SER A 155 -9.09 -1.45 -15.32
CA SER A 155 -9.87 -2.46 -14.58
C SER A 155 -10.08 -3.73 -15.41
N PHE A 156 -10.34 -3.60 -16.71
CA PHE A 156 -10.42 -4.73 -17.63
C PHE A 156 -9.08 -5.48 -17.76
N LYS A 157 -7.95 -4.76 -17.89
CA LYS A 157 -6.61 -5.40 -17.90
C LYS A 157 -6.34 -6.18 -16.61
N VAL A 158 -6.65 -5.61 -15.45
CA VAL A 158 -6.48 -6.27 -14.14
C VAL A 158 -7.38 -7.50 -14.04
N PHE A 159 -8.61 -7.40 -14.53
CA PHE A 159 -9.52 -8.54 -14.60
C PHE A 159 -8.99 -9.66 -15.50
N ILE A 160 -8.50 -9.33 -16.70
CA ILE A 160 -7.83 -10.31 -17.57
C ILE A 160 -6.57 -10.88 -16.91
N ALA A 161 -5.80 -10.07 -16.18
CA ALA A 161 -4.63 -10.55 -15.46
C ALA A 161 -4.98 -11.58 -14.38
N PHE A 162 -6.10 -11.36 -13.69
CA PHE A 162 -6.63 -12.29 -12.71
C PHE A 162 -7.18 -13.57 -13.34
N LEU A 163 -7.83 -13.50 -14.51
CA LEU A 163 -8.35 -14.67 -15.22
C LEU A 163 -7.25 -15.48 -15.91
N MET A 164 -6.29 -14.81 -16.55
CA MET A 164 -5.31 -15.41 -17.45
C MET A 164 -3.91 -14.84 -17.16
N PRO A 165 -3.25 -15.27 -16.07
CA PRO A 165 -1.93 -14.76 -15.69
C PRO A 165 -0.87 -14.90 -16.79
N SER A 166 -0.95 -15.96 -17.60
CA SER A 166 -0.05 -16.18 -18.73
C SER A 166 -0.14 -15.07 -19.78
N ILE A 167 -1.36 -14.59 -20.08
CA ILE A 167 -1.56 -13.45 -21.00
C ILE A 167 -1.02 -12.17 -20.37
N ALA A 168 -1.30 -11.94 -19.09
CA ALA A 168 -0.81 -10.77 -18.37
C ALA A 168 0.72 -10.64 -18.43
N ARG A 169 1.43 -11.77 -18.30
CA ARG A 169 2.89 -11.85 -18.38
C ARG A 169 3.41 -11.54 -19.79
N ILE A 170 2.73 -12.03 -20.84
CA ILE A 170 3.10 -11.76 -22.24
C ILE A 170 2.95 -10.27 -22.56
N PHE A 171 1.82 -9.66 -22.19
CA PHE A 171 1.53 -8.25 -22.50
C PHE A 171 2.08 -7.27 -21.46
N LYS A 172 2.78 -7.76 -20.43
CA LYS A 172 3.40 -6.96 -19.36
C LYS A 172 2.42 -5.96 -18.76
N PHE A 173 1.23 -6.43 -18.36
CA PHE A 173 0.23 -5.57 -17.74
C PHE A 173 0.73 -4.98 -16.43
N ARG A 174 0.38 -3.71 -16.23
CA ARG A 174 0.77 -2.92 -15.05
C ARG A 174 -0.47 -2.52 -14.28
N PHE A 175 -0.39 -2.65 -12.96
CA PHE A 175 -1.39 -2.13 -12.03
C PHE A 175 -1.08 -0.67 -11.72
N ILE A 176 0.20 -0.36 -11.45
CA ILE A 176 0.69 1.00 -11.24
C ILE A 176 1.21 1.55 -12.57
N SER A 177 0.63 2.66 -13.02
CA SER A 177 1.09 3.32 -14.23
C SER A 177 2.53 3.83 -14.07
N LYS A 178 3.24 3.99 -15.19
CA LYS A 178 4.61 4.53 -15.16
C LYS A 178 4.67 5.93 -14.56
N ARG A 179 3.66 6.77 -14.86
CA ARG A 179 3.55 8.13 -14.31
C ARG A 179 3.53 8.12 -12.79
N VAL A 180 2.69 7.26 -12.19
CA VAL A 180 2.58 7.14 -10.74
C VAL A 180 3.86 6.56 -10.13
N GLU A 181 4.46 5.54 -10.77
CA GLU A 181 5.74 4.98 -10.34
C GLU A 181 6.84 6.05 -10.34
N GLU A 182 7.01 6.78 -11.44
CA GLU A 182 8.01 7.83 -11.60
C GLU A 182 7.82 8.95 -10.58
N PHE A 183 6.57 9.37 -10.34
CA PHE A 183 6.24 10.37 -9.32
C PHE A 183 6.71 9.94 -7.92
N PHE A 184 6.33 8.74 -7.47
CA PHE A 184 6.70 8.28 -6.12
C PHE A 184 8.20 7.99 -5.99
N ILE A 185 8.85 7.43 -7.02
CA ILE A 185 10.30 7.19 -7.01
C ILE A 185 11.06 8.51 -6.93
N THR A 186 10.68 9.49 -7.75
CA THR A 186 11.33 10.81 -7.79
C THR A 186 11.18 11.50 -6.43
N MET A 187 9.96 11.54 -5.90
CA MET A 187 9.69 12.16 -4.60
C MET A 187 10.46 11.49 -3.46
N VAL A 188 10.49 10.15 -3.39
CA VAL A 188 11.26 9.45 -2.34
C VAL A 188 12.75 9.78 -2.46
N ASN A 189 13.30 9.82 -3.67
CA ASN A 189 14.70 10.17 -3.90
C ASN A 189 15.02 11.62 -3.48
N GLU A 190 14.14 12.56 -3.79
CA GLU A 190 14.27 13.97 -3.37
C GLU A 190 14.23 14.10 -1.85
N VAL A 191 13.28 13.46 -1.18
CA VAL A 191 13.16 13.47 0.28
C VAL A 191 14.40 12.87 0.94
N MET A 192 14.89 11.75 0.42
CA MET A 192 16.10 11.08 0.92
C MET A 192 17.35 11.97 0.75
N THR A 193 17.49 12.59 -0.42
CA THR A 193 18.61 13.49 -0.74
C THR A 193 18.60 14.72 0.16
N TYR A 194 17.44 15.40 0.25
CA TYR A 194 17.25 16.55 1.13
C TYR A 194 17.62 16.24 2.58
N ARG A 195 17.17 15.10 3.12
CA ARG A 195 17.48 14.70 4.51
C ARG A 195 18.96 14.45 4.73
N LYS A 196 19.63 13.80 3.76
CA LYS A 196 21.07 13.54 3.82
C LYS A 196 21.87 14.84 3.81
N GLU A 197 21.52 15.78 2.95
CA GLU A 197 22.22 17.07 2.81
C GLU A 197 21.99 18.01 3.99
N LYS A 198 20.76 18.06 4.51
CA LYS A 198 20.35 18.98 5.59
C LYS A 198 20.43 18.35 6.98
N ASN A 199 20.83 17.09 7.09
CA ASN A 199 20.86 16.31 8.33
C ASN A 199 19.52 16.35 9.10
N VAL A 200 18.41 16.23 8.38
CA VAL A 200 17.06 16.30 8.94
C VAL A 200 16.60 14.90 9.32
N THR A 201 16.10 14.77 10.55
CA THR A 201 15.44 13.55 11.03
C THR A 201 14.01 13.87 11.43
N ARG A 202 13.09 12.96 11.12
CA ARG A 202 11.66 13.11 11.43
C ARG A 202 11.09 11.76 11.84
N ASN A 203 10.13 11.76 12.76
CA ASN A 203 9.45 10.55 13.22
C ASN A 203 8.38 10.10 12.22
N ASP A 204 8.80 9.73 11.01
CA ASP A 204 7.97 9.24 9.91
C ASP A 204 8.47 7.89 9.36
N TYR A 205 7.70 7.33 8.43
CA TYR A 205 8.01 6.02 7.84
C TYR A 205 9.29 6.04 7.00
N ILE A 206 9.58 7.11 6.24
CA ILE A 206 10.84 7.23 5.48
C ILE A 206 12.05 7.14 6.42
N GLN A 207 12.02 7.78 7.59
CA GLN A 207 13.10 7.65 8.57
C GLN A 207 13.27 6.21 9.05
N HIS A 208 12.17 5.48 9.22
CA HIS A 208 12.25 4.06 9.56
C HIS A 208 12.93 3.25 8.46
N LEU A 209 12.62 3.51 7.19
CA LEU A 209 13.27 2.86 6.05
C LEU A 209 14.76 3.19 5.95
N ILE A 210 15.15 4.46 6.18
CA ILE A 210 16.56 4.86 6.27
C ILE A 210 17.29 4.05 7.33
N ASN A 211 16.69 3.90 8.51
CA ASN A 211 17.31 3.17 9.62
C ASN A 211 17.45 1.66 9.31
N ILE A 212 16.46 1.05 8.63
CA ILE A 212 16.56 -0.34 8.16
C ILE A 212 17.71 -0.48 7.16
N LYS A 213 17.80 0.42 6.19
CA LYS A 213 18.86 0.41 5.16
C LYS A 213 20.24 0.50 5.80
N ASN A 214 20.45 1.48 6.69
CA ASN A 214 21.73 1.66 7.36
C ASN A 214 22.12 0.45 8.22
N LYS A 215 21.14 -0.20 8.88
CA LYS A 215 21.38 -1.42 9.67
C LYS A 215 21.75 -2.61 8.79
N ALA A 216 21.17 -2.72 7.59
CA ALA A 216 21.53 -3.77 6.64
C ALA A 216 22.97 -3.56 6.13
N GLU A 217 23.30 -2.33 5.73
CA GLU A 217 24.66 -1.97 5.27
C GLU A 217 25.72 -2.18 6.35
N SER A 218 25.42 -1.88 7.63
CA SER A 218 26.36 -2.15 8.73
C SER A 218 26.55 -3.65 8.99
N ASN A 219 25.49 -4.44 8.82
CA ASN A 219 25.55 -5.89 9.03
C ASN A 219 26.33 -6.57 7.90
N ASP A 220 26.14 -6.14 6.65
CA ASP A 220 26.90 -6.64 5.50
C ASP A 220 28.38 -6.22 5.57
N ALA A 221 28.69 -5.04 6.12
CA ALA A 221 30.07 -4.62 6.38
C ALA A 221 30.75 -5.40 7.52
N SER A 222 29.97 -6.05 8.40
CA SER A 222 30.47 -6.83 9.54
C SER A 222 30.62 -8.34 9.26
N ASP A 223 30.19 -8.80 8.09
CA ASP A 223 30.23 -10.21 7.66
C ASP A 223 30.77 -10.31 6.21
N PRO A 224 32.09 -10.09 6.02
CA PRO A 224 32.71 -10.07 4.69
C PRO A 224 32.73 -11.43 3.96
N ASP A 225 32.40 -12.53 4.64
CA ASP A 225 32.42 -13.91 4.09
C ASP A 225 31.08 -14.34 3.48
N LYS A 226 30.13 -13.42 3.27
CA LYS A 226 28.80 -13.70 2.70
C LYS A 226 28.73 -13.73 1.17
N TYR A 227 29.88 -13.72 0.47
CA TYR A 227 30.01 -13.87 -0.98
C TYR A 227 30.85 -15.08 -1.35
#